data_AF-A0A535W123-F1
#
_entry.id   AF-A0A535W123-F1
#
_cell.length_a   1.000
_cell.length_b   1.000
_cell.length_c   1.000
_cell.angle_alpha   90.00
_cell.angle_beta   90.00
_cell.angle_gamma   90.00
#
_symmetry.space_group_name_H-M   'P 1'
#
loop_
_entity.id
_entity.type
_entity.pdbx_description
1 polymer ?
#
loop_
_entity_poly.entity_id
_entity_poly.type
_entity_poly.pdbx_seq_one_letter_code
_entity_poly.pdbx_strand_id
1 'polypeptide(L)'
;IGMRRVLHPGRGGTWGPLLVGVYGLGLISAGIFVPDPMNGFPPGAATPSAISGHAILHFVSGAIGFLGLIAGCFVFARRFAALKQHGWAAYSVITGVLFLGAFFGIASGSKQSAVVLAFYGAVVLGWAWISVIAARLITELPRTSSIG
;
A
#
# COMPACT_ATOMS: atom_id res chain seq x y z
N ILE A 1 -13.73 5.00 13.72
CA ILE A 1 -12.80 4.06 14.38
C ILE A 1 -11.44 4.06 13.69
N GLY A 2 -10.38 3.58 14.33
CA GLY A 2 -9.02 3.56 13.75
C GLY A 2 -8.46 4.95 13.42
N MET A 3 -7.66 5.04 12.34
CA MET A 3 -6.99 6.29 11.91
C MET A 3 -7.95 7.49 11.77
N ARG A 4 -9.20 7.25 11.33
CA ARG A 4 -10.22 8.32 11.19
C ARG A 4 -10.53 9.00 12.52
N ARG A 5 -10.49 8.26 13.64
CA ARG A 5 -10.76 8.82 14.98
C ARG A 5 -9.64 9.75 15.44
N VAL A 6 -8.39 9.43 15.11
CA VAL A 6 -7.21 10.22 15.49
C VAL A 6 -7.05 11.44 14.60
N LEU A 7 -7.35 11.27 13.31
CA LEU A 7 -7.03 12.27 12.30
C LEU A 7 -8.14 13.26 11.99
N HIS A 8 -9.40 12.99 12.37
CA HIS A 8 -10.52 13.89 12.10
C HIS A 8 -10.75 14.85 13.28
N PRO A 9 -10.94 16.18 13.05
CA PRO A 9 -11.14 16.88 11.77
C PRO A 9 -9.86 17.49 11.15
N GLY A 10 -8.69 16.88 11.33
CA GLY A 10 -7.42 17.37 10.81
C GLY A 10 -7.12 17.03 9.34
N ARG A 11 -6.06 17.66 8.80
CA ARG A 11 -5.56 17.44 7.43
C ARG A 11 -5.17 15.96 7.25
N GLY A 12 -5.73 15.31 6.23
CA GLY A 12 -5.51 13.89 5.94
C GLY A 12 -6.47 12.92 6.66
N GLY A 13 -7.38 13.40 7.51
CA GLY A 13 -8.28 12.55 8.29
C GLY A 13 -9.40 11.85 7.53
N THR A 14 -9.67 12.27 6.29
CA THR A 14 -10.61 11.58 5.39
C THR A 14 -9.87 10.66 4.43
N TRP A 15 -8.91 11.21 3.68
CA TRP A 15 -8.21 10.48 2.63
C TRP A 15 -7.19 9.45 3.14
N GLY A 16 -6.50 9.71 4.25
CA GLY A 16 -5.54 8.76 4.82
C GLY A 16 -6.17 7.41 5.19
N PRO A 17 -7.20 7.39 6.04
CA PRO A 17 -7.90 6.15 6.39
C PRO A 17 -8.58 5.48 5.18
N LEU A 18 -9.16 6.27 4.27
CA LEU A 18 -9.83 5.75 3.07
C LEU A 18 -8.85 5.01 2.16
N LEU A 19 -7.70 5.60 1.87
CA LEU A 19 -6.70 5.03 0.97
C LEU A 19 -6.03 3.78 1.54
N VAL A 20 -5.80 3.73 2.86
CA VAL A 20 -5.36 2.50 3.53
C VAL A 20 -6.46 1.43 3.48
N GLY A 21 -7.73 1.83 3.61
CA GLY A 21 -8.87 0.92 3.42
C GLY A 21 -8.95 0.36 1.99
N VAL A 22 -8.73 1.19 0.97
CA VAL A 22 -8.67 0.78 -0.44
C VAL A 22 -7.53 -0.21 -0.66
N TYR A 23 -6.35 0.03 -0.07
CA TYR A 23 -5.24 -0.92 -0.12
C TYR A 23 -5.63 -2.28 0.48
N GLY A 24 -6.21 -2.29 1.68
CA GLY A 24 -6.66 -3.53 2.33
C GLY A 24 -7.71 -4.28 1.51
N LEU A 25 -8.71 -3.58 0.97
CA LEU A 25 -9.72 -4.18 0.09
C LEU A 25 -9.11 -4.73 -1.20
N GLY A 26 -8.15 -4.02 -1.79
CA GLY A 26 -7.42 -4.49 -2.97
C GLY A 26 -6.68 -5.80 -2.71
N LEU A 27 -6.01 -5.93 -1.56
CA LEU A 27 -5.35 -7.17 -1.15
C LEU A 27 -6.34 -8.33 -0.94
N ILE A 28 -7.47 -8.07 -0.28
CA ILE A 28 -8.50 -9.09 -0.05
C ILE A 28 -9.06 -9.57 -1.40
N SER A 29 -9.44 -8.63 -2.28
CA SER A 29 -9.95 -8.97 -3.61
C SER A 29 -8.92 -9.71 -4.46
N ALA A 30 -7.65 -9.31 -4.43
CA ALA A 30 -6.57 -10.03 -5.12
C ALA A 30 -6.32 -11.43 -4.53
N GLY A 31 -6.59 -11.65 -3.24
CA GLY A 31 -6.54 -12.98 -2.64
C GLY A 31 -7.71 -13.88 -3.08
N ILE A 32 -8.90 -13.30 -3.30
CA ILE A 32 -10.08 -14.02 -3.80
C ILE A 32 -9.93 -14.36 -5.29
N PHE A 33 -9.48 -13.39 -6.10
CA PHE A 33 -9.23 -13.58 -7.52
C PHE A 33 -7.79 -14.06 -7.71
N VAL A 34 -7.59 -15.37 -7.73
CA VAL A 34 -6.26 -15.98 -7.86
C VAL A 34 -5.72 -15.77 -9.27
N PRO A 35 -4.44 -15.41 -9.45
CA PRO A 35 -3.84 -15.24 -10.77
C PRO A 35 -3.63 -16.59 -11.46
N ASP A 36 -3.49 -16.55 -12.78
CA ASP A 36 -3.22 -17.75 -13.58
C ASP A 36 -1.85 -18.36 -13.23
N PRO A 37 -1.71 -19.70 -13.36
CA PRO A 37 -0.41 -20.33 -13.29
C PRO A 37 0.57 -19.71 -14.28
N MET A 38 1.72 -19.27 -13.77
CA MET A 38 2.77 -18.64 -14.58
C MET A 38 4.14 -18.86 -13.97
N ASN A 39 5.18 -18.79 -14.80
CA ASN A 39 6.58 -18.90 -14.37
C ASN A 39 6.89 -20.16 -13.55
N GLY A 40 6.19 -21.27 -13.83
CA GLY A 40 6.37 -22.55 -13.13
C GLY A 40 5.69 -22.65 -11.77
N PHE A 41 4.83 -21.69 -11.41
CA PHE A 41 4.03 -21.72 -10.19
C PHE A 41 2.52 -21.84 -10.51
N PRO A 42 1.77 -22.74 -9.83
CA PRO A 42 2.29 -23.79 -8.96
C PRO A 42 3.07 -24.86 -9.76
N PRO A 43 3.99 -25.61 -9.13
CA PRO A 43 4.77 -26.64 -9.82
C PRO A 43 3.87 -27.66 -10.53
N GLY A 44 4.16 -27.93 -11.80
CA GLY A 44 3.40 -28.89 -12.62
C GLY A 44 2.14 -28.32 -13.29
N ALA A 45 1.75 -27.08 -13.01
CA ALA A 45 0.65 -26.44 -13.73
C ALA A 45 1.12 -25.90 -15.09
N ALA A 46 0.33 -26.21 -16.13
CA ALA A 46 0.54 -25.63 -17.46
C ALA A 46 0.21 -24.14 -17.43
N THR A 47 1.00 -23.34 -18.17
CA THR A 47 0.66 -21.93 -18.38
C THR A 47 -0.52 -21.85 -19.35
N PRO A 48 -1.63 -21.19 -18.99
CA PRO A 48 -2.77 -21.04 -19.89
C PRO A 48 -2.39 -20.31 -21.19
N SER A 49 -3.05 -20.67 -22.30
CA SER A 49 -2.85 -20.03 -23.60
C SER A 49 -3.46 -18.62 -23.70
N ALA A 50 -4.35 -18.28 -22.77
CA ALA A 50 -4.98 -16.97 -22.64
C ALA A 50 -5.11 -16.58 -21.17
N ILE A 51 -5.07 -15.27 -20.89
CA ILE A 51 -5.27 -14.74 -19.55
C ILE A 51 -6.73 -14.92 -19.15
N SER A 52 -6.97 -15.51 -17.98
CA SER A 52 -8.31 -15.71 -17.44
C SER A 52 -8.91 -14.42 -16.89
N GLY A 53 -10.24 -14.38 -16.77
CA GLY A 53 -10.92 -13.28 -16.08
C GLY A 53 -10.50 -13.14 -14.61
N HIS A 54 -10.15 -14.24 -13.94
CA HIS A 54 -9.66 -14.21 -12.55
C HIS A 54 -8.30 -13.54 -12.47
N ALA A 55 -7.38 -13.83 -13.40
CA ALA A 55 -6.10 -13.15 -13.47
C ALA A 55 -6.27 -11.65 -13.76
N ILE A 56 -7.18 -11.26 -14.67
CA ILE A 56 -7.47 -9.85 -14.91
C ILE A 56 -7.98 -9.18 -13.62
N LEU A 57 -8.93 -9.79 -12.91
CA LEU A 57 -9.46 -9.25 -11.65
C LEU A 57 -8.39 -9.19 -10.55
N HIS A 58 -7.46 -10.14 -10.50
CA HIS A 58 -6.29 -10.12 -9.63
C HIS A 58 -5.45 -8.87 -9.88
N PHE A 59 -5.05 -8.66 -11.14
CA PHE A 59 -4.18 -7.55 -11.54
C PHE A 59 -4.85 -6.19 -11.30
N VAL A 60 -6.13 -6.05 -11.65
CA VAL A 60 -6.89 -4.81 -11.41
C VAL A 60 -7.04 -4.53 -9.92
N SER A 61 -7.38 -5.54 -9.11
CA SER A 61 -7.50 -5.39 -7.65
C SER A 61 -6.18 -4.99 -7.01
N GLY A 62 -5.09 -5.65 -7.41
CA GLY A 62 -3.74 -5.33 -6.98
C GLY A 62 -3.36 -3.89 -7.37
N ALA A 63 -3.58 -3.50 -8.62
CA ALA A 63 -3.28 -2.15 -9.10
C ALA A 63 -4.02 -1.06 -8.32
N ILE A 64 -5.33 -1.22 -8.11
CA ILE A 64 -6.14 -0.28 -7.31
C ILE A 64 -5.62 -0.21 -5.87
N GLY A 65 -5.35 -1.36 -5.26
CA GLY A 65 -4.81 -1.41 -3.90
C GLY A 65 -3.47 -0.69 -3.77
N PHE A 66 -2.50 -1.03 -4.63
CA PHE A 66 -1.15 -0.44 -4.61
C PHE A 66 -1.17 1.06 -4.89
N LEU A 67 -1.96 1.52 -5.86
CA LEU A 67 -2.15 2.94 -6.11
C LEU A 67 -2.78 3.66 -4.92
N GLY A 68 -3.72 3.00 -4.22
CA GLY A 68 -4.27 3.47 -2.96
C GLY A 68 -3.19 3.69 -1.89
N LEU A 69 -2.31 2.71 -1.68
CA LEU A 69 -1.19 2.82 -0.73
C LEU A 69 -0.23 3.95 -1.10
N ILE A 70 0.15 4.05 -2.38
CA ILE A 70 1.05 5.09 -2.89
C ILE A 70 0.44 6.48 -2.66
N ALA A 71 -0.82 6.67 -3.03
CA ALA A 71 -1.55 7.91 -2.77
C ALA A 71 -1.63 8.20 -1.26
N GLY A 72 -1.86 7.18 -0.43
CA GLY A 72 -1.86 7.26 1.02
C GLY A 72 -0.55 7.83 1.57
N CYS A 73 0.59 7.35 1.06
CA CYS A 73 1.91 7.84 1.41
C CYS A 73 2.04 9.35 1.15
N PHE A 74 1.60 9.83 -0.02
CA PHE A 74 1.64 11.26 -0.35
C PHE A 74 0.65 12.11 0.47
N VAL A 75 -0.53 11.59 0.78
CA VAL A 75 -1.50 12.27 1.66
C VAL A 75 -0.90 12.48 3.06
N PHE A 76 -0.29 11.45 3.63
CA PHE A 76 0.39 11.56 4.92
C PHE A 76 1.65 12.43 4.84
N ALA A 77 2.41 12.36 3.75
CA ALA A 77 3.54 13.27 3.53
C ALA A 77 3.11 14.74 3.56
N ARG A 78 2.03 15.09 2.85
CA ARG A 78 1.44 16.44 2.85
C ARG A 78 0.98 16.87 4.24
N ARG A 79 0.37 15.94 5.01
CA ARG A 79 0.02 16.19 6.42
C ARG A 79 1.27 16.52 7.24
N PHE A 80 2.30 15.69 7.19
CA PHE A 80 3.52 15.88 7.97
C PHE A 80 4.28 17.15 7.58
N ALA A 81 4.31 17.49 6.29
CA ALA A 81 4.89 18.74 5.82
C ALA A 81 4.13 19.95 6.38
N ALA A 82 2.79 19.93 6.38
CA ALA A 82 1.97 20.98 6.98
C ALA A 82 2.18 21.12 8.51
N LEU A 83 2.53 20.02 9.18
CA LEU A 83 2.88 20.00 10.61
C LEU A 83 4.37 20.30 10.87
N LYS A 84 5.15 20.70 9.85
CA LYS A 84 6.61 20.96 9.92
C LYS A 84 7.44 19.76 10.40
N GLN A 85 6.96 18.54 10.16
CA GLN A 85 7.62 17.29 10.53
C GLN A 85 8.33 16.69 9.31
N HIS A 86 9.40 17.38 8.87
CA HIS A 86 10.05 17.10 7.60
C HIS A 86 10.60 15.68 7.46
N GLY A 87 11.13 15.08 8.53
CA GLY A 87 11.62 13.69 8.51
C GLY A 87 10.50 12.68 8.17
N TRP A 88 9.31 12.87 8.73
CA TRP A 88 8.14 12.01 8.47
C TRP A 88 7.52 12.23 7.09
N ALA A 89 7.56 13.48 6.62
CA ALA A 89 7.17 13.82 5.26
C ALA A 89 8.11 13.12 4.26
N ALA A 90 9.42 13.23 4.45
CA ALA A 90 10.43 12.60 3.60
C ALA A 90 10.31 11.07 3.63
N TYR A 91 10.18 10.47 4.81
CA TYR A 91 9.96 9.02 4.95
C TYR A 91 8.76 8.54 4.11
N SER A 92 7.64 9.25 4.21
CA SER A 92 6.42 8.88 3.47
C SER A 92 6.58 9.08 1.96
N VAL A 93 7.24 10.16 1.51
CA VAL A 93 7.53 10.37 0.07
C VAL A 93 8.44 9.28 -0.46
N ILE A 94 9.53 8.98 0.24
CA ILE A 94 10.51 7.97 -0.18
C ILE A 94 9.83 6.61 -0.30
N THR A 95 9.03 6.19 0.69
CA THR A 95 8.25 4.95 0.61
C THR A 95 7.33 4.95 -0.60
N GLY A 96 6.54 6.00 -0.81
CA GLY A 96 5.61 6.09 -1.94
C GLY A 96 6.31 6.03 -3.31
N VAL A 97 7.44 6.72 -3.46
CA VAL A 97 8.23 6.73 -4.71
C VAL A 97 8.88 5.38 -4.98
N LEU A 98 9.52 4.77 -3.97
CA LEU A 98 10.13 3.45 -4.10
C LEU A 98 9.09 2.39 -4.45
N PHE A 99 7.92 2.43 -3.79
CA PHE A 99 6.82 1.53 -4.09
C PHE A 99 6.29 1.74 -5.51
N LEU A 100 6.10 2.98 -5.94
CA LEU A 100 5.65 3.30 -7.29
C LEU A 100 6.63 2.78 -8.35
N GLY A 101 7.94 2.99 -8.16
CA GLY A 101 8.96 2.49 -9.07
C GLY A 101 8.97 0.97 -9.17
N ALA A 102 8.90 0.28 -8.02
CA ALA A 102 8.82 -1.17 -7.99
C ALA A 102 7.53 -1.71 -8.61
N PHE A 103 6.40 -1.02 -8.42
CA PHE A 103 5.12 -1.37 -9.02
C PHE A 103 5.14 -1.22 -10.55
N PHE A 104 5.71 -0.13 -11.09
CA PHE A 104 5.92 -0.01 -12.54
C PHE A 104 6.85 -1.11 -13.07
N GLY A 105 7.90 -1.45 -12.32
CA GLY A 105 8.80 -2.54 -12.64
C GLY A 105 8.05 -3.86 -12.82
N ILE A 106 7.24 -4.27 -11.85
CA ILE A 106 6.50 -5.54 -11.95
C ILE A 106 5.37 -5.46 -12.99
N ALA A 107 4.69 -4.32 -13.12
CA ALA A 107 3.59 -4.12 -14.06
C ALA A 107 4.05 -4.14 -15.54
N SER A 108 5.35 -3.94 -15.80
CA SER A 108 5.93 -4.12 -17.14
C SER A 108 5.90 -5.56 -17.66
N GLY A 109 5.61 -6.53 -16.78
CA GLY A 109 5.67 -7.96 -17.11
C GLY A 109 7.10 -8.53 -17.10
N SER A 110 8.08 -7.79 -16.56
CA SER A 110 9.46 -8.26 -16.43
C SER A 110 9.54 -9.52 -15.58
N LYS A 111 10.27 -10.52 -16.09
CA LYS A 111 10.54 -11.80 -15.41
C LYS A 111 11.89 -11.80 -14.70
N GLN A 112 12.60 -10.67 -14.67
CA GLN A 112 13.90 -10.58 -14.02
C GLN A 112 13.75 -10.72 -12.51
N SER A 113 14.51 -11.63 -11.90
CA SER A 113 14.48 -11.86 -10.46
C SER A 113 14.72 -10.58 -9.65
N ALA A 114 15.58 -9.69 -10.12
CA ALA A 114 15.83 -8.39 -9.48
C ALA A 114 14.56 -7.52 -9.39
N VAL A 115 13.72 -7.49 -10.44
CA VAL A 115 12.47 -6.71 -10.45
C VAL A 115 11.45 -7.32 -9.49
N VAL A 116 11.33 -8.65 -9.49
CA VAL A 116 10.43 -9.39 -8.58
C VAL A 116 10.86 -9.17 -7.11
N LEU A 117 12.15 -9.30 -6.81
CA LEU A 117 12.69 -9.08 -5.47
C LEU A 117 12.54 -7.62 -5.03
N ALA A 118 12.75 -6.66 -5.93
CA ALA A 118 12.51 -5.24 -5.65
C ALA A 118 11.03 -4.98 -5.31
N PHE A 119 10.10 -5.62 -6.02
CA PHE A 119 8.68 -5.53 -5.72
C PHE A 119 8.34 -6.14 -4.35
N TYR A 120 8.87 -7.32 -4.02
CA TYR A 120 8.69 -7.90 -2.68
C TYR A 120 9.25 -7.01 -1.57
N GLY A 121 10.44 -6.44 -1.77
CA GLY A 121 11.03 -5.47 -0.86
C GLY A 121 10.14 -4.23 -0.68
N ALA A 122 9.55 -3.73 -1.77
CA ALA A 122 8.62 -2.61 -1.73
C ALA A 122 7.32 -2.95 -0.96
N VAL A 123 6.78 -4.16 -1.11
CA VAL A 123 5.61 -4.63 -0.33
C VAL A 123 5.92 -4.64 1.16
N VAL A 124 7.06 -5.22 1.55
CA VAL A 124 7.52 -5.22 2.95
C VAL A 124 7.71 -3.80 3.47
N LEU A 125 8.32 -2.91 2.68
CA LEU A 125 8.47 -1.50 3.02
C LEU A 125 7.11 -0.81 3.21
N GLY A 126 6.13 -1.12 2.37
CA GLY A 126 4.76 -0.60 2.47
C GLY A 126 4.07 -1.03 3.77
N TRP A 127 4.20 -2.31 4.15
CA TRP A 127 3.67 -2.80 5.43
C TRP A 127 4.38 -2.21 6.64
N ALA A 128 5.71 -2.05 6.57
CA ALA A 128 6.47 -1.36 7.60
C ALA A 128 5.97 0.09 7.76
N TRP A 129 5.75 0.79 6.65
CA TRP A 129 5.20 2.15 6.66
C TRP A 129 3.82 2.21 7.30
N ILE A 130 2.87 1.36 6.89
CA ILE A 130 1.52 1.31 7.50
C ILE A 130 1.63 1.08 9.02
N SER A 131 2.49 0.14 9.43
CA SER A 131 2.67 -0.23 10.83
C SER A 131 3.24 0.92 11.65
N VAL A 132 4.28 1.60 11.15
CA VAL A 132 4.90 2.74 11.83
C VAL A 132 3.93 3.92 11.94
N ILE A 133 3.19 4.23 10.86
CA ILE A 133 2.18 5.30 10.89
C ILE A 133 1.06 4.96 11.87
N ALA A 134 0.58 3.71 11.88
CA ALA A 134 -0.44 3.27 12.83
C ALA A 134 0.04 3.36 14.28
N ALA A 135 1.23 2.82 14.58
CA ALA A 135 1.84 2.89 15.90
C ALA A 135 1.96 4.33 16.39
N ARG A 136 2.43 5.23 15.51
CA ARG A 136 2.52 6.66 15.80
C ARG A 136 1.16 7.28 16.14
N LEU A 137 0.14 7.04 15.30
CA LEU A 137 -1.20 7.57 15.56
C LEU A 137 -1.78 7.04 16.87
N ILE A 138 -1.46 5.80 17.25
CA ILE A 138 -1.84 5.23 18.54
C ILE A 138 -1.13 5.96 19.69
N THR A 139 0.15 6.31 19.56
CA THR A 139 0.87 7.08 20.58
C THR A 139 0.41 8.54 20.69
N GLU A 140 -0.33 9.07 19.72
CA GLU A 140 -0.95 10.40 19.78
C GLU A 140 -2.28 10.41 20.58
N LEU A 141 -2.92 9.24 20.77
CA LEU A 141 -4.19 9.07 21.51
C LEU A 141 -4.16 9.30 23.05
N PRO A 142 -3.06 9.17 23.81
CA PRO A 142 -3.08 9.32 25.27
C PRO A 142 -3.08 10.76 25.80
N ARG A 143 -2.88 11.79 24.97
CA ARG A 143 -2.71 13.19 25.45
C ARG A 143 -3.99 14.02 25.55
N THR A 144 -5.14 13.52 25.12
CA THR A 144 -6.40 14.28 25.11
C THR A 144 -7.37 13.93 26.25
N SER A 145 -7.06 12.93 27.07
CA SER A 145 -7.95 12.42 28.13
C SER A 145 -7.58 12.84 29.55
N SER A 146 -6.68 13.83 29.75
CA SER A 146 -6.32 14.33 31.10
C SER A 146 -6.80 15.75 31.41
N ILE A 147 -7.76 16.29 30.65
CA ILE A 147 -8.41 17.57 30.97
C ILE A 147 -9.91 17.35 30.83
N GLY A 148 -10.53 16.90 31.92
CA GLY A 148 -11.96 16.69 32.07
C GLY A 148 -12.27 16.48 33.53
#